data_AF-L8DF20-F1
#
_entry.id   AF-L8DF20-F1
#
_cell.length_a   1.000
_cell.length_b   1.000
_cell.length_c   1.000
_cell.angle_alpha   90.00
_cell.angle_beta   90.00
_cell.angle_gamma   90.00
#
_symmetry.space_group_name_H-M   'P 1'
#
loop_
_entity.id
_entity.type
_entity.pdbx_description
1 polymer ?
#
loop_
_entity_poly.entity_id
_entity_poly.type
_entity_poly.pdbx_seq_one_letter_code
_entity_poly.pdbx_strand_id
1 'polypeptide(L)'
;MLKKILAAAALSLGGALLLAPTASAAPEDNPFGPKDSTSNFVSAFDPAAYGSASDKSLIISPFGTSQQIDCSSFHGQSWCTQNGRVLNQIRIPAGSSEWDYRTLFVYNPF
;
A
#
# COMPACT_ATOMS: atom_id res chain seq x y z
N MET A 1 -17.61 23.03 -52.16
CA MET A 1 -17.37 21.62 -51.81
C MET A 1 -16.88 21.51 -50.37
N LEU A 2 -17.79 21.52 -49.38
CA LEU A 2 -17.44 21.54 -47.94
C LEU A 2 -18.39 20.67 -47.09
N LYS A 3 -18.94 19.60 -47.68
CA LYS A 3 -19.92 18.72 -47.01
C LYS A 3 -19.54 17.23 -47.03
N LYS A 4 -18.37 16.88 -47.57
CA LYS A 4 -17.94 15.47 -47.70
C LYS A 4 -16.81 15.06 -46.74
N ILE A 5 -16.32 15.97 -45.90
CA ILE A 5 -15.12 15.70 -45.06
C ILE A 5 -15.49 15.31 -43.61
N LEU A 6 -16.73 15.50 -43.18
CA LEU A 6 -17.16 15.23 -41.79
C LEU A 6 -17.57 13.78 -41.48
N ALA A 7 -17.47 12.86 -42.45
CA ALA A 7 -17.93 11.47 -42.28
C ALA A 7 -16.81 10.45 -42.02
N ALA A 8 -15.53 10.85 -42.01
CA ALA A 8 -14.40 9.92 -41.97
C ALA A 8 -13.63 9.87 -40.63
N ALA A 9 -14.10 10.56 -39.58
CA ALA A 9 -13.40 10.67 -38.30
C ALA A 9 -14.07 9.90 -37.14
N ALA A 10 -14.88 8.89 -37.43
CA ALA A 10 -15.64 8.13 -36.41
C ALA A 10 -15.11 6.72 -36.12
N LEU A 11 -14.00 6.29 -36.74
CA LEU A 11 -13.53 4.89 -36.68
C LEU A 11 -12.03 4.82 -36.39
N SER A 12 -11.59 5.22 -35.20
CA SER A 12 -10.23 4.88 -34.73
C SER A 12 -10.06 4.76 -33.21
N LEU A 13 -11.15 4.76 -32.42
CA LEU A 13 -11.10 4.75 -30.95
C LEU A 13 -11.58 3.45 -30.28
N GLY A 14 -11.74 2.36 -31.04
CA GLY A 14 -12.19 1.08 -30.49
C GLY A 14 -11.17 -0.01 -30.72
N GLY A 15 -10.31 -0.32 -29.73
CA GLY A 15 -9.44 -1.49 -29.89
C GLY A 15 -8.41 -1.82 -28.81
N ALA A 16 -8.15 -0.95 -27.82
CA ALA A 16 -7.05 -1.19 -26.87
C ALA A 16 -7.47 -1.59 -25.45
N LEU A 17 -8.76 -1.87 -25.18
CA LEU A 17 -9.25 -2.15 -23.82
C LEU A 17 -9.33 -3.65 -23.45
N LEU A 18 -8.94 -4.59 -24.32
CA LEU A 18 -9.23 -6.02 -24.12
C LEU A 18 -8.09 -6.85 -23.52
N LEU A 19 -6.99 -6.24 -23.09
CA LEU A 19 -5.86 -6.98 -22.49
C LEU A 19 -5.40 -6.40 -21.13
N ALA A 20 -6.26 -5.67 -20.42
CA ALA A 20 -6.00 -5.45 -19.01
C ALA A 20 -6.06 -6.82 -18.32
N PRO A 21 -4.97 -7.32 -17.69
CA PRO A 21 -5.06 -8.51 -16.86
C PRO A 21 -6.08 -8.18 -15.77
N THR A 22 -7.21 -8.88 -15.76
CA THR A 22 -8.10 -8.87 -14.60
C THR A 22 -7.34 -9.59 -13.51
N ALA A 23 -6.60 -8.85 -12.68
CA ALA A 23 -6.10 -9.33 -11.41
C ALA A 23 -7.33 -9.56 -10.52
N SER A 24 -7.99 -10.71 -10.73
CA SER A 24 -9.05 -11.18 -9.85
C SER A 24 -8.40 -11.66 -8.57
N ALA A 25 -8.39 -10.80 -7.55
CA ALA A 25 -8.21 -11.28 -6.18
C ALA A 25 -9.34 -12.27 -5.90
N ALA A 26 -8.99 -13.50 -5.50
CA ALA A 26 -9.96 -14.44 -4.96
C ALA A 26 -10.64 -13.81 -3.73
N PRO A 27 -11.90 -14.16 -3.41
CA PRO A 27 -12.54 -13.69 -2.19
C PRO A 27 -11.64 -13.99 -0.98
N GLU A 28 -11.35 -12.96 -0.19
CA GLU A 28 -10.57 -13.02 1.05
C GLU A 28 -11.36 -13.79 2.12
N ASP A 29 -11.46 -15.11 1.99
CA ASP A 29 -12.14 -15.98 2.97
C ASP A 29 -11.31 -16.20 4.24
N ASN A 30 -10.05 -15.72 4.26
CA ASN A 30 -9.19 -15.77 5.43
C ASN A 30 -9.21 -14.43 6.17
N PRO A 31 -9.97 -14.27 7.27
CA PRO A 31 -9.99 -13.02 8.03
C PRO A 31 -8.62 -12.65 8.64
N PHE A 32 -7.69 -13.61 8.69
CA PHE A 32 -6.32 -13.47 9.18
C PHE A 32 -5.28 -13.33 8.04
N GLY A 33 -5.72 -13.34 6.78
CA GLY A 33 -4.86 -13.22 5.60
C GLY A 33 -4.22 -11.84 5.44
N PRO A 34 -3.25 -11.68 4.52
CA PRO A 34 -2.65 -10.40 4.19
C PRO A 34 -3.71 -9.43 3.65
N LYS A 35 -3.83 -8.26 4.28
CA LYS A 35 -4.74 -7.20 3.87
C LYS A 35 -3.95 -5.94 3.57
N ASP A 36 -4.35 -5.24 2.51
CA ASP A 36 -3.80 -3.92 2.22
C ASP A 36 -4.00 -3.00 3.43
N SER A 37 -2.88 -2.62 4.03
CA SER A 37 -2.81 -1.79 5.22
C SER A 37 -2.05 -0.49 4.93
N THR A 38 -1.78 -0.17 3.67
CA THR A 38 -0.93 0.96 3.25
C THR A 38 -1.35 2.29 3.87
N SER A 39 -2.67 2.51 4.04
CA SER A 39 -3.22 3.72 4.65
C SER A 39 -2.78 3.95 6.11
N ASN A 40 -2.38 2.88 6.81
CA ASN A 40 -1.97 2.90 8.21
C ASN A 40 -0.49 3.25 8.40
N PHE A 41 0.23 3.50 7.30
CA PHE A 41 1.65 3.83 7.32
C PHE A 41 1.90 5.28 6.91
N VAL A 42 3.02 5.80 7.41
CA VAL A 42 3.63 7.06 6.97
C VAL A 42 5.13 6.84 6.89
N SER A 43 5.78 7.44 5.89
CA SER A 43 7.24 7.41 5.79
C SER A 43 7.86 8.05 7.02
N ALA A 44 8.89 7.43 7.60
CA ALA A 44 9.63 8.01 8.71
C ALA A 44 10.34 9.32 8.34
N PHE A 45 10.49 9.61 7.04
CA PHE A 45 11.11 10.84 6.54
C PHE A 45 10.08 11.92 6.17
N ASP A 46 8.79 11.63 6.26
CA ASP A 46 7.73 12.62 6.04
C ASP A 46 7.57 13.48 7.31
N PRO A 47 7.66 14.82 7.24
CA PRO A 47 7.41 15.68 8.39
C PRO A 47 6.06 15.44 9.07
N ALA A 48 5.02 15.06 8.32
CA ALA A 48 3.69 14.76 8.86
C ALA A 48 3.73 13.56 9.83
N ALA A 49 4.70 12.66 9.70
CA ALA A 49 4.87 11.51 10.58
C ALA A 49 4.99 11.91 12.06
N TYR A 50 5.52 13.10 12.35
CA TYR A 50 5.74 13.60 13.70
C TYR A 50 4.72 14.65 14.14
N GLY A 51 3.62 14.77 13.40
CA GLY A 51 2.53 15.70 13.68
C GLY A 51 1.17 15.09 13.34
N SER A 52 0.60 15.50 12.21
CA SER A 52 -0.76 15.13 11.78
C SER A 52 -0.97 13.64 11.50
N ALA A 53 0.10 12.86 11.30
CA ALA A 53 0.05 11.41 11.09
C ALA A 53 0.81 10.64 12.19
N SER A 54 0.84 11.19 13.41
CA SER A 54 1.54 10.59 14.56
C SER A 54 0.93 9.26 15.04
N ASP A 55 -0.33 9.01 14.71
CA ASP A 55 -1.09 7.79 14.99
C ASP A 55 -0.74 6.61 14.03
N LYS A 56 -0.15 6.90 12.87
CA LYS A 56 0.23 5.90 11.88
C LYS A 56 1.53 5.18 12.22
N SER A 57 1.67 3.93 11.78
CA SER A 57 2.95 3.22 11.86
C SER A 57 4.00 3.87 10.95
N LEU A 58 5.26 3.82 11.36
CA LEU A 58 6.37 4.34 10.56
C LEU A 58 6.85 3.29 9.56
N ILE A 59 7.25 3.71 8.37
CA ILE A 59 7.97 2.84 7.42
C ILE A 59 9.29 3.48 6.96
N ILE A 60 10.34 2.65 6.91
CA ILE A 60 11.59 2.90 6.19
C ILE A 60 11.70 1.86 5.09
N SER A 61 11.45 2.29 3.86
CA SER A 61 11.44 1.45 2.67
C SER A 61 11.85 2.27 1.45
N PRO A 62 12.57 1.70 0.46
CA PRO A 62 12.82 2.38 -0.81
C PRO A 62 11.53 2.71 -1.57
N PHE A 63 10.41 2.08 -1.24
CA PHE A 63 9.12 2.29 -1.87
C PHE A 63 8.19 3.23 -1.08
N GLY A 64 8.53 3.54 0.18
CA GLY A 64 7.68 4.30 1.09
C GLY A 64 6.25 3.72 1.14
N THR A 65 5.25 4.58 1.04
CA THR A 65 3.82 4.22 0.95
C THR A 65 3.29 4.27 -0.49
N SER A 66 4.17 4.36 -1.50
CA SER A 66 3.78 4.34 -2.92
C SER A 66 3.52 2.94 -3.45
N GLN A 67 3.92 1.91 -2.70
CA GLN A 67 3.68 0.50 -2.98
C GLN A 67 2.85 -0.12 -1.85
N GLN A 68 1.98 -1.05 -2.22
CA GLN A 68 1.07 -1.73 -1.31
C GLN A 68 1.84 -2.43 -0.17
N ILE A 69 1.36 -2.22 1.05
CA ILE A 69 1.87 -2.87 2.27
C ILE A 69 0.76 -3.79 2.76
N ASP A 70 1.02 -5.08 2.70
CA ASP A 70 0.08 -6.10 3.13
C ASP A 70 0.44 -6.58 4.53
N CYS A 71 -0.51 -6.53 5.45
CA CYS A 71 -0.32 -6.97 6.82
C CYS A 71 -1.30 -8.08 7.20
N SER A 72 -0.84 -8.97 8.05
CA SER A 72 -1.64 -10.04 8.66
C SER A 72 -1.48 -10.00 10.16
N SER A 73 -2.45 -10.55 10.88
CA SER A 73 -2.35 -10.72 12.32
C SER A 73 -3.03 -12.00 12.80
N PHE A 74 -2.37 -12.66 13.74
CA PHE A 74 -2.88 -13.86 14.40
C PHE A 74 -2.36 -13.94 15.84
N HIS A 75 -3.24 -14.18 16.80
CA HIS A 75 -2.92 -14.24 18.25
C HIS A 75 -2.06 -13.07 18.78
N GLY A 76 -2.35 -11.85 18.35
CA GLY A 76 -1.61 -10.65 18.79
C GLY A 76 -0.22 -10.50 18.18
N GLN A 77 0.19 -11.42 17.31
CA GLN A 77 1.34 -11.24 16.43
C GLN A 77 0.86 -10.59 15.13
N SER A 78 1.64 -9.67 14.61
CA SER A 78 1.42 -9.07 13.29
C SER A 78 2.68 -9.21 12.46
N TRP A 79 2.51 -9.35 11.15
CA TRP A 79 3.61 -9.25 10.19
C TRP A 79 3.12 -8.51 8.96
N CYS A 80 4.04 -7.79 8.32
CA CYS A 80 3.74 -7.07 7.10
C CYS A 80 4.77 -7.39 6.04
N THR A 81 4.33 -7.33 4.80
CA THR A 81 5.18 -7.46 3.62
C THR A 81 4.95 -6.28 2.70
N GLN A 82 5.99 -5.91 1.96
CA GLN A 82 5.90 -4.97 0.87
C GLN A 82 6.70 -5.53 -0.31
N ASN A 83 6.10 -5.54 -1.50
CA ASN A 83 6.74 -6.08 -2.69
C ASN A 83 7.28 -7.53 -2.49
N GLY A 84 6.51 -8.36 -1.81
CA GLY A 84 6.88 -9.75 -1.50
C GLY A 84 7.99 -9.93 -0.46
N ARG A 85 8.47 -8.86 0.19
CA ARG A 85 9.50 -8.93 1.24
C ARG A 85 8.94 -8.58 2.61
N VAL A 86 9.42 -9.27 3.64
CA VAL A 86 9.04 -9.02 5.03
C VAL A 86 9.54 -7.66 5.50
N LEU A 87 8.71 -6.95 6.25
CA LEU A 87 9.08 -5.75 6.98
C LEU A 87 9.46 -6.12 8.42
N ASN A 88 10.70 -5.83 8.81
CA ASN A 88 11.17 -6.02 10.18
C ASN A 88 10.50 -4.99 11.10
N GLN A 89 9.96 -5.45 12.22
CA GLN A 89 9.23 -4.62 13.18
C GLN A 89 10.12 -4.21 14.35
N ILE A 90 10.13 -2.91 14.63
CA ILE A 90 10.83 -2.31 15.76
C ILE A 90 9.81 -1.51 16.56
N ARG A 91 9.70 -1.80 17.85
CA ARG A 91 8.82 -1.08 18.77
C ARG A 91 9.55 0.13 19.33
N ILE A 92 9.11 1.34 19.02
CA ILE A 92 9.69 2.58 19.54
C ILE A 92 8.82 3.08 20.70
N PRO A 93 9.37 3.27 21.91
CA PRO A 93 8.64 3.90 23.01
C PRO A 93 8.14 5.29 22.60
N ALA A 94 6.85 5.55 22.79
CA ALA A 94 6.19 6.79 22.40
C ALA A 94 5.50 7.51 23.57
N GLY A 95 5.53 6.94 24.77
CA GLY A 95 4.93 7.50 25.97
C GLY A 95 5.57 6.97 27.25
N SER A 96 4.83 7.05 28.35
CA SER A 96 5.32 6.69 29.69
C SER A 96 4.91 5.29 30.16
N SER A 97 4.07 4.58 29.41
CA SER A 97 3.67 3.21 29.72
C SER A 97 4.31 2.18 28.77
N GLU A 98 4.34 0.93 29.20
CA GLU A 98 4.84 -0.22 28.41
C GLU A 98 4.05 -0.43 27.10
N TRP A 99 2.80 0.02 27.06
CA TRP A 99 1.90 -0.10 25.90
C TRP A 99 1.96 1.11 24.98
N ASP A 100 2.63 2.19 25.39
CA ASP A 100 2.79 3.39 24.57
C ASP A 100 3.97 3.20 23.64
N TYR A 101 3.71 2.55 22.51
CA TYR A 101 4.68 2.40 21.46
C TYR A 101 4.13 2.75 20.10
N ARG A 102 5.05 3.19 19.24
CA ARG A 102 4.82 3.34 17.82
C ARG A 102 5.70 2.32 17.08
N THR A 103 5.10 1.54 16.21
CA THR A 103 5.84 0.53 15.45
C THR A 103 6.51 1.16 14.23
N LEU A 104 7.80 0.87 14.06
CA LEU A 104 8.58 1.15 12.87
C LEU A 104 8.78 -0.15 12.08
N PHE A 105 8.45 -0.10 10.80
CA PHE A 105 8.61 -1.19 9.86
C PHE A 105 9.78 -0.87 8.91
N VAL A 106 10.75 -1.77 8.84
CA VAL A 106 11.96 -1.60 8.03
C VAL A 106 11.98 -2.65 6.93
N TYR A 107 12.08 -2.21 5.68
CA TYR A 107 12.17 -3.11 4.54
C TYR A 107 13.43 -3.97 4.61
N ASN A 108 13.27 -5.30 4.60
CA ASN A 108 14.38 -6.25 4.51
C ASN A 108 14.55 -6.73 3.05
N PRO A 109 15.65 -6.39 2.36
CA PRO A 109 15.88 -6.82 0.99
C PRO A 109 16.36 -8.28 0.85
N PHE A 110 16.72 -8.95 1.96
CA PHE A 110 17.33 -10.29 1.98
C PHE A 110 16.30 -11.37 2.32
#